data_AF-A0A519FY84-F1
#
_entry.id   AF-A0A519FY84-F1
#
_cell.length_a   1.000
_cell.length_b   1.000
_cell.length_c   1.000
_cell.angle_alpha   90.00
_cell.angle_beta   90.00
_cell.angle_gamma   90.00
#
_symmetry.space_group_name_H-M   'P 1'
#
loop_
_entity.id
_entity.type
_entity.pdbx_description
1 polymer ?
#
loop_
_entity_poly.entity_id
_entity_poly.type
_entity_poly.pdbx_seq_one_letter_code
_entity_poly.pdbx_strand_id
1 'polypeptide(L)'
;VEAAAAAPPKEERPPLSAGAKVGLVLAAIAAFGLVNATAPAPIPQHFTTLMLSIVIGYYVIGKVAHALHTPLMSVTNAISGVVVVGALIQVNTEDTAILILSTVAILLASINIFGGFAVTRRMLSMFSKGA
;
A
#
# COMPACT_ATOMS: atom_id res chain seq x y z
N VAL A 1 -21.54 -29.50 13.33
CA VAL A 1 -20.55 -30.01 12.36
C VAL A 1 -20.89 -29.36 11.04
N GLU A 2 -20.38 -28.16 10.81
CA GLU A 2 -20.58 -27.44 9.56
C GLU A 2 -19.46 -27.88 8.63
N ALA A 3 -19.83 -28.58 7.56
CA ALA A 3 -18.88 -29.10 6.60
C ALA A 3 -18.15 -27.93 5.93
N ALA A 4 -16.86 -27.81 6.18
CA ALA A 4 -15.99 -26.89 5.46
C ALA A 4 -16.08 -27.24 3.96
N ALA A 5 -16.69 -26.35 3.18
CA ALA A 5 -16.65 -26.44 1.74
C ALA A 5 -15.17 -26.41 1.31
N ALA A 6 -14.70 -27.51 0.72
CA ALA A 6 -13.36 -27.60 0.17
C ALA A 6 -13.20 -26.49 -0.88
N ALA A 7 -12.22 -25.60 -0.67
CA ALA A 7 -11.86 -24.59 -1.65
C ALA A 7 -11.56 -25.29 -3.00
N PRO A 8 -12.02 -24.73 -4.14
CA PRO A 8 -11.78 -25.34 -5.44
C PRO A 8 -10.26 -25.50 -5.68
N PRO A 9 -9.84 -26.56 -6.40
CA PRO A 9 -8.42 -26.77 -6.71
C PRO A 9 -7.87 -25.52 -7.39
N LYS A 10 -6.78 -24.95 -6.85
CA LYS A 10 -6.05 -23.89 -7.54
C LYS A 10 -5.52 -24.49 -8.84
N GLU A 11 -6.09 -24.09 -9.97
CA GLU A 11 -5.50 -24.36 -11.28
C GLU A 11 -4.10 -23.74 -11.30
N GLU A 12 -3.07 -24.58 -11.28
CA GLU A 12 -1.68 -24.16 -11.39
C GLU A 12 -1.45 -23.63 -12.80
N ARG A 13 -1.51 -22.30 -12.96
CA ARG A 13 -1.15 -21.65 -14.23
C ARG A 13 0.30 -22.03 -14.59
N PRO A 14 0.55 -22.53 -15.82
CA PRO A 14 1.88 -22.96 -16.20
C PRO A 14 2.88 -21.80 -16.07
N PRO A 15 4.11 -22.06 -15.60
CA PRO A 15 5.10 -21.02 -15.42
C PRO A 15 5.39 -20.36 -16.77
N LEU A 16 5.43 -19.02 -16.79
CA LEU A 16 5.76 -18.26 -17.99
C LEU A 16 7.08 -18.75 -18.61
N SER A 17 7.10 -18.90 -19.94
CA SER A 17 8.31 -19.26 -20.68
C SER A 17 9.41 -18.20 -20.49
N ALA A 18 10.67 -18.60 -20.64
CA ALA A 18 11.80 -17.67 -20.51
C ALA A 18 11.67 -16.46 -21.46
N GLY A 19 11.22 -16.69 -22.71
CA GLY A 19 10.94 -15.62 -23.67
C GLY A 19 9.82 -14.68 -23.22
N ALA A 20 8.75 -15.20 -22.63
CA ALA A 20 7.66 -14.38 -22.09
C ALA A 20 8.12 -13.52 -20.90
N LYS A 21 8.97 -14.06 -20.02
CA LYS A 21 9.57 -13.30 -18.90
C LYS A 21 10.47 -12.18 -19.40
N VAL A 22 11.35 -12.46 -20.37
CA VAL A 22 12.23 -11.45 -20.96
C VAL A 22 11.41 -10.37 -21.67
N GLY A 23 10.39 -10.76 -22.44
CA GLY A 23 9.47 -9.82 -23.10
C GLY A 23 8.77 -8.90 -22.09
N LEU A 24 8.29 -9.44 -20.97
CA LEU A 24 7.66 -8.65 -19.90
C LEU A 24 8.63 -7.65 -19.27
N VAL A 25 9.86 -8.06 -18.98
CA VAL A 25 10.88 -7.17 -18.40
C VAL A 25 11.25 -6.05 -19.37
N LEU A 26 11.47 -6.37 -20.65
CA LEU A 26 11.76 -5.37 -21.68
C LEU A 26 10.59 -4.39 -21.86
N ALA A 27 9.35 -4.88 -21.84
CA ALA A 27 8.16 -4.03 -21.90
C ALA A 27 8.09 -3.07 -20.69
N ALA A 28 8.38 -3.56 -19.48
CA ALA A 28 8.41 -2.72 -18.28
C ALA A 28 9.51 -1.64 -18.34
N ILE A 29 10.71 -1.98 -18.83
CA ILE A 29 11.81 -1.02 -19.03
C ILE A 29 11.43 0.02 -20.09
N ALA A 30 10.86 -0.40 -21.21
CA ALA A 30 10.43 0.50 -22.27
C ALA A 30 9.32 1.46 -21.78
N ALA A 31 8.33 0.94 -21.05
CA ALA A 31 7.28 1.76 -20.44
C ALA A 31 7.86 2.77 -19.44
N PHE A 32 8.78 2.34 -18.58
CA PHE A 32 9.45 3.22 -17.63
C PHE A 32 10.26 4.33 -18.35
N GLY A 33 11.02 3.97 -19.38
CA GLY A 33 11.79 4.91 -20.19
C GLY A 33 10.90 5.92 -20.92
N LEU A 34 9.79 5.45 -21.51
CA LEU A 34 8.83 6.30 -22.21
C LEU A 34 8.24 7.35 -21.26
N VAL A 35 7.74 6.94 -20.09
CA VAL A 35 7.16 7.87 -19.11
C VAL A 35 8.20 8.92 -18.68
N ASN A 36 9.44 8.53 -18.41
CA ASN A 36 10.48 9.49 -18.01
C ASN A 36 10.92 10.43 -19.14
N ALA A 37 10.85 9.99 -20.40
CA ALA A 37 11.25 10.79 -21.55
C ALA A 37 10.16 11.77 -22.00
N THR A 38 8.87 11.44 -21.82
CA THR A 38 7.76 12.21 -22.38
C THR A 38 6.94 12.98 -21.35
N ALA A 39 7.01 12.62 -20.05
CA ALA A 39 6.17 13.28 -19.05
C ALA A 39 6.73 14.66 -18.63
N PRO A 40 5.86 15.67 -18.45
CA PRO A 40 6.28 16.98 -17.96
C PRO A 40 6.73 16.90 -16.49
N ALA A 41 7.70 17.73 -16.11
CA ALA A 41 8.12 17.86 -14.70
C ALA A 41 6.95 18.32 -13.82
N PRO A 42 6.78 17.82 -12.58
CA PRO A 42 7.66 16.90 -11.82
C PRO A 42 7.30 15.40 -11.94
N ILE A 43 6.45 15.01 -12.90
CA ILE A 43 5.92 13.63 -13.00
C ILE A 43 7.03 12.56 -13.07
N PRO A 44 8.14 12.72 -13.84
CA PRO A 44 9.23 11.74 -13.86
C PRO A 44 9.82 11.44 -12.47
N GLN A 45 9.92 12.46 -11.60
CA GLN A 45 10.46 12.31 -10.24
C GLN A 45 9.50 11.53 -9.34
N HIS A 46 8.21 11.85 -9.38
CA HIS A 46 7.18 11.12 -8.62
C HIS A 46 7.03 9.68 -9.10
N PHE A 47 7.07 9.48 -10.42
CA PHE A 47 6.97 8.15 -11.02
C PHE A 47 8.18 7.28 -10.67
N THR A 48 9.40 7.83 -10.74
CA THR A 48 10.61 7.11 -10.32
C THR A 48 10.56 6.75 -8.84
N THR A 49 10.14 7.70 -7.98
CA THR A 49 9.94 7.44 -6.55
C THR A 49 8.91 6.34 -6.31
N LEU A 50 7.80 6.33 -7.04
CA LEU A 50 6.77 5.29 -6.96
C LEU A 50 7.34 3.91 -7.33
N MET A 51 8.05 3.80 -8.46
CA MET A 51 8.62 2.52 -8.92
C MET A 51 9.62 1.96 -7.91
N LEU A 52 10.52 2.80 -7.40
CA LEU A 52 11.48 2.39 -6.38
C LEU A 52 10.78 2.00 -5.06
N SER A 53 9.72 2.72 -4.68
CA SER A 53 8.94 2.40 -3.48
C SER A 53 8.22 1.05 -3.59
N ILE A 54 7.73 0.68 -4.78
CA ILE A 54 7.14 -0.65 -5.01
C ILE A 54 8.19 -1.75 -4.81
N VAL A 55 9.38 -1.57 -5.37
CA VAL A 55 10.50 -2.54 -5.20
C VAL A 55 10.85 -2.68 -3.73
N ILE A 56 11.01 -1.58 -3.01
CA ILE A 56 11.28 -1.59 -1.56
C ILE A 56 10.14 -2.32 -0.81
N GLY A 57 8.89 -1.98 -1.09
CA GLY A 57 7.72 -2.60 -0.46
C GLY A 57 7.68 -4.12 -0.65
N TYR A 58 7.99 -4.61 -1.85
CA TYR A 58 8.09 -6.04 -2.14
C TYR A 58 9.14 -6.74 -1.26
N TYR A 59 10.35 -6.17 -1.17
CA TYR A 59 11.43 -6.77 -0.38
C TYR A 59 11.21 -6.67 1.14
N VAL A 60 10.54 -5.61 1.61
CA VAL A 60 10.23 -5.41 3.03
C VAL A 60 9.14 -6.39 3.48
N ILE A 61 8.06 -6.52 2.72
CA ILE A 61 6.92 -7.38 3.08
C ILE A 61 7.22 -8.86 2.80
N GLY A 62 7.98 -9.18 1.74
CA GLY A 62 8.24 -10.57 1.34
C GLY A 62 9.01 -11.43 2.34
N LYS A 63 9.58 -10.82 3.40
CA LYS A 63 10.40 -11.49 4.41
C LYS A 63 9.77 -11.52 5.82
N VAL A 64 8.50 -11.16 5.95
CA VAL A 64 7.80 -11.17 7.24
C VAL A 64 7.47 -12.60 7.69
N ALA A 65 7.58 -12.87 9.00
CA ALA A 65 7.18 -14.15 9.56
C ALA A 65 5.65 -14.35 9.45
N HIS A 66 5.20 -15.60 9.23
CA HIS A 66 3.78 -15.89 9.06
C HIS A 66 2.90 -15.42 10.23
N ALA A 67 3.41 -15.51 11.46
CA ALA A 67 2.71 -15.04 12.66
C ALA A 67 2.42 -13.52 12.65
N LEU A 68 3.14 -12.75 11.84
CA LEU A 68 3.03 -11.30 11.76
C LEU A 68 2.13 -10.81 10.62
N HIS A 69 1.54 -11.68 9.78
CA HIS A 69 0.68 -11.21 8.69
C HIS A 69 -0.55 -10.42 9.17
N THR A 70 -1.17 -10.82 10.28
CA THR A 70 -2.31 -10.09 10.84
C THR A 70 -1.91 -8.75 11.47
N PRO A 71 -0.85 -8.67 12.31
CA PRO A 71 -0.28 -7.38 12.72
C PRO A 71 0.15 -6.49 11.55
N LEU A 72 0.74 -7.08 10.50
CA LEU A 72 1.16 -6.36 9.30
C LEU A 72 -0.03 -5.76 8.56
N MET A 73 -1.11 -6.52 8.39
CA MET A 73 -2.36 -6.02 7.79
C MET A 73 -2.86 -4.79 8.56
N SER A 74 -2.88 -4.86 9.89
CA SER A 74 -3.26 -3.74 10.74
C SER A 74 -2.34 -2.53 10.58
N VAL A 75 -1.02 -2.72 10.50
CA VAL A 75 -0.09 -1.59 10.31
C VAL A 75 -0.22 -0.97 8.92
N THR A 76 -0.44 -1.78 7.88
CA THR A 76 -0.66 -1.26 6.51
C THR A 76 -1.95 -0.44 6.43
N ASN A 77 -2.98 -0.81 7.20
CA ASN A 77 -4.17 0.02 7.35
C ASN A 77 -3.84 1.37 8.02
N ALA A 78 -3.07 1.37 9.12
CA ALA A 78 -2.66 2.62 9.78
C ALA A 78 -1.80 3.53 8.88
N ILE A 79 -0.88 2.95 8.10
CA ILE A 79 -0.03 3.68 7.14
C ILE A 79 -0.85 4.28 5.99
N SER A 80 -1.93 3.62 5.57
CA SER A 80 -2.84 4.16 4.55
C SER A 80 -3.47 5.50 4.96
N GLY A 81 -3.47 5.82 6.26
CA GLY A 81 -3.85 7.12 6.81
C GLY A 81 -3.02 8.31 6.30
N VAL A 82 -1.94 8.09 5.54
CA VAL A 82 -1.16 9.14 4.83
C VAL A 82 -2.04 10.07 3.96
N VAL A 83 -3.24 9.62 3.57
CA VAL A 83 -4.25 10.46 2.91
C VAL A 83 -4.57 11.75 3.68
N VAL A 84 -4.31 11.81 4.99
CA VAL A 84 -4.41 13.04 5.80
C VAL A 84 -3.58 14.19 5.22
N VAL A 85 -2.41 13.89 4.63
CA VAL A 85 -1.53 14.92 4.02
C VAL A 85 -2.25 15.62 2.86
N GLY A 86 -2.98 14.86 2.03
CA GLY A 86 -3.76 15.44 0.95
C GLY A 86 -4.89 16.34 1.44
N ALA A 87 -5.56 15.96 2.53
CA ALA A 87 -6.61 16.78 3.12
C ALA A 87 -6.07 18.05 3.80
N LEU A 88 -4.90 17.97 4.45
CA LEU A 88 -4.25 19.11 5.11
C LEU A 88 -3.87 20.22 4.12
N ILE A 89 -3.46 19.84 2.90
CA ILE A 89 -3.13 20.83 1.84
C ILE A 89 -4.37 21.65 1.44
N GLN A 90 -5.57 21.08 1.57
CA GLN A 90 -6.83 21.71 1.13
C GLN A 90 -7.51 22.56 2.21
N VAL A 91 -6.95 22.63 3.43
CA VAL A 91 -7.55 23.39 4.54
C VAL A 91 -7.57 24.90 4.29
N ASN A 92 -6.56 25.43 3.59
CA ASN A 92 -6.44 26.86 3.29
C ASN A 92 -7.17 27.22 1.99
N THR A 93 -8.49 27.01 1.96
CA THR A 93 -9.34 27.28 0.79
C THR A 93 -10.45 28.27 1.15
N GLU A 94 -10.81 29.12 0.20
CA GLU A 94 -11.95 30.06 0.32
C GLU A 94 -13.29 29.36 0.01
N ASP A 95 -13.25 28.16 -0.57
CA ASP A 95 -14.46 27.38 -0.88
C ASP A 95 -14.93 26.61 0.36
N THR A 96 -16.07 27.03 0.92
CA THR A 96 -16.70 26.41 2.10
C THR A 96 -16.95 24.91 1.92
N ALA A 97 -17.31 24.44 0.72
CA ALA A 97 -17.55 23.01 0.49
C ALA A 97 -16.24 22.21 0.57
N ILE A 98 -15.16 22.72 -0.03
CA ILE A 98 -13.83 22.09 0.06
C ILE A 98 -13.34 22.10 1.50
N LEU A 99 -13.54 23.18 2.25
CA LEU A 99 -13.17 23.27 3.66
C LEU A 99 -13.89 22.22 4.51
N ILE A 100 -15.20 22.04 4.32
CA ILE A 100 -16.00 21.02 5.01
C ILE A 100 -15.49 19.61 4.66
N LEU A 101 -15.31 19.32 3.38
CA LEU A 101 -14.80 18.02 2.93
C LEU A 101 -13.40 17.73 3.47
N SER A 102 -12.51 18.72 3.49
CA SER A 102 -11.15 18.59 4.02
C SER A 102 -11.18 18.33 5.53
N THR A 103 -12.06 19.02 6.26
CA THR A 103 -12.24 18.81 7.70
C THR A 103 -12.73 17.38 7.99
N VAL A 104 -13.72 16.89 7.25
CA VAL A 104 -14.23 15.51 7.38
C VAL A 104 -13.14 14.51 6.99
N ALA A 105 -12.40 14.75 5.91
CA ALA A 105 -11.32 13.87 5.48
C ALA A 105 -10.21 13.77 6.55
N ILE A 106 -9.83 14.89 7.18
CA ILE A 106 -8.86 14.91 8.30
C ILE A 106 -9.39 14.10 9.48
N LEU A 107 -10.67 14.26 9.84
CA LEU A 107 -11.28 13.49 10.93
C LEU A 107 -11.23 11.98 10.65
N LEU A 108 -11.67 11.55 9.47
CA LEU A 108 -11.68 10.13 9.09
C LEU A 108 -10.26 9.54 8.98
N ALA A 109 -9.33 10.29 8.40
CA ALA A 109 -7.93 9.87 8.32
C ALA A 109 -7.29 9.78 9.71
N SER A 110 -7.62 10.69 10.63
CA SER A 110 -7.17 10.63 12.01
C SER A 110 -7.69 9.36 12.71
N ILE A 111 -8.97 9.02 12.55
CA ILE A 111 -9.54 7.77 13.09
C ILE A 111 -8.78 6.55 12.54
N ASN A 112 -8.47 6.53 11.25
CA ASN A 112 -7.69 5.45 10.63
C ASN A 112 -6.27 5.33 11.23
N ILE A 113 -5.56 6.45 11.37
CA ILE A 113 -4.21 6.50 11.95
C ILE A 113 -4.24 6.02 13.40
N PHE A 114 -5.02 6.68 14.27
CA PHE A 114 -5.04 6.37 15.69
C PHE A 114 -5.58 4.97 15.96
N GLY A 115 -6.68 4.59 15.32
CA GLY A 115 -7.27 3.26 15.46
C GLY A 115 -6.34 2.16 14.96
N GLY A 116 -5.74 2.35 13.77
CA GLY A 116 -4.82 1.39 13.17
C GLY A 116 -3.55 1.18 14.02
N PHE A 117 -2.93 2.24 14.52
CA PHE A 117 -1.75 2.11 15.38
C PHE A 117 -2.08 1.55 16.77
N ALA A 118 -3.22 1.92 17.37
CA ALA A 118 -3.65 1.38 18.66
C ALA A 118 -3.91 -0.14 18.58
N VAL A 119 -4.60 -0.60 17.54
CA VAL A 119 -4.86 -2.03 17.30
C VAL A 119 -3.56 -2.77 17.02
N THR A 120 -2.68 -2.20 16.17
CA THR A 120 -1.38 -2.82 15.89
C THR A 120 -0.55 -2.97 17.15
N ARG A 121 -0.51 -1.96 18.03
CA ARG A 121 0.18 -2.04 19.32
C ARG A 121 -0.35 -3.16 20.19
N ARG A 122 -1.68 -3.31 20.29
CA ARG A 122 -2.33 -4.40 21.02
C ARG A 122 -2.01 -5.77 20.42
N MET A 123 -1.92 -5.86 19.09
CA MET A 123 -1.54 -7.09 18.40
C MET A 123 -0.09 -7.47 18.69
N LEU A 124 0.84 -6.52 18.60
CA LEU A 124 2.26 -6.76 18.83
C LEU A 124 2.58 -7.04 20.31
N SER A 125 1.84 -6.46 21.26
CA SER A 125 2.03 -6.74 22.69
C SER A 125 1.71 -8.19 23.08
N MET A 126 0.98 -8.94 22.25
CA MET A 126 0.76 -10.38 22.47
C MET A 126 1.97 -11.23 22.12
N PHE A 127 2.95 -10.67 21.39
CA PHE A 127 4.22 -11.35 21.05
C PHE A 127 5.37 -11.00 22.01
N SER A 128 5.27 -9.91 22.76
CA SER A 128 6.20 -9.62 23.85
C SER A 128 5.82 -10.49 25.06
N LYS A 129 6.56 -11.57 25.29
CA LYS A 129 6.49 -12.30 26.57
C LYS A 129 7.00 -11.37 27.69
N GLY A 130 6.12 -11.01 28.63
CA GLY A 130 6.46 -10.33 29.88
C GLY A 130 6.46 -8.78 29.80
N ALA A 131 5.41 -8.18 30.34
CA ALA A 131 5.58 -7.04 31.23
C ALA A 131 5.82 -7.60 32.65
#